data_AF-A0A423U9R9-F1
#
_entry.id   AF-A0A423U9R9-F1
#
_cell.length_a   1.000
_cell.length_b   1.000
_cell.length_c   1.000
_cell.angle_alpha   90.00
_cell.angle_beta   90.00
_cell.angle_gamma   90.00
#
_symmetry.space_group_name_H-M   'P 1'
#
loop_
_entity.id
_entity.type
_entity.pdbx_description
1 polymer ?
#
loop_
_entity_poly.entity_id
_entity_poly.type
_entity_poly.pdbx_seq_one_letter_code
_entity_poly.pdbx_strand_id
1 'polypeptide(L)'
;MYSLCIFLLVSFSVNTFSTAQLVVNVKTQGGEVFKETITANISDDSVVLEFPQSDGTYVTQLIDFKQELQIFKVIVLGEEELGQSQFQVMCFIMRFFKNNFISSDAMSKLRQKNPGTVRSPEEDRGTEEVEMDVSVDVAGAGILSPHIPHMCALASTSTYASDRDIKLWATQRRELDGDWSLVSDATHHLPTRGVARCADGGRDLSSPCACHYQVCIAWYPCGLKYCKGRDNSGKAVSYRCGIRTCRKCRNFSYFVPQRQLCLWDD
;
A
#
# COMPACT_ATOMS: atom_id res chain seq x y z
N MET A 1 56.08 27.68 -24.99
CA MET A 1 55.44 26.76 -24.03
C MET A 1 53.93 26.84 -24.23
N TYR A 2 53.35 25.98 -25.06
CA TYR A 2 51.91 25.87 -25.22
C TYR A 2 51.43 24.75 -24.29
N SER A 3 50.73 25.12 -23.21
CA SER A 3 50.12 24.16 -22.28
C SER A 3 48.79 23.70 -22.87
N LEU A 4 48.76 22.47 -23.36
CA LEU A 4 47.57 21.80 -23.88
C LEU A 4 46.78 21.25 -22.69
N CYS A 5 45.69 21.92 -22.32
CA CYS A 5 44.81 21.45 -21.25
C CYS A 5 43.87 20.36 -21.82
N ILE A 6 44.14 19.11 -21.45
CA ILE A 6 43.33 17.95 -21.81
C ILE A 6 42.04 18.00 -20.96
N PHE A 7 40.92 18.35 -21.58
CA PHE A 7 39.59 18.19 -20.98
C PHE A 7 39.19 16.70 -21.05
N LEU A 8 39.30 16.01 -19.92
CA LEU A 8 38.66 14.70 -19.70
C LEU A 8 37.14 14.90 -19.66
N LEU A 9 36.46 14.53 -20.74
CA LEU A 9 35.02 14.34 -20.76
C LEU A 9 34.68 13.09 -19.94
N VAL A 10 34.46 13.27 -18.64
CA VAL A 10 33.79 12.27 -17.82
C VAL A 10 32.34 12.22 -18.29
N SER A 11 32.02 11.21 -19.09
CA SER A 11 30.66 10.82 -19.39
C SER A 11 29.97 10.41 -18.09
N PHE A 12 29.29 11.37 -17.45
CA PHE A 12 28.35 11.10 -16.38
C PHE A 12 27.19 10.33 -17.02
N SER A 13 27.22 9.00 -16.96
CA SER A 13 26.04 8.18 -17.17
C SER A 13 25.04 8.58 -16.09
N VAL A 14 24.14 9.51 -16.44
CA VAL A 14 22.97 9.80 -15.63
C VAL A 14 22.19 8.49 -15.59
N ASN A 15 22.33 7.73 -14.51
CA ASN A 15 21.44 6.63 -14.21
C ASN A 15 20.05 7.26 -14.11
N THR A 16 19.28 7.18 -15.19
CA THR A 16 17.86 7.53 -15.18
C THR A 16 17.21 6.57 -14.21
N PHE A 17 16.96 7.05 -12.99
CA PHE A 17 16.13 6.35 -12.02
C PHE A 17 14.83 5.96 -12.71
N SER A 18 14.54 4.66 -12.78
CA SER A 18 13.43 4.10 -13.56
C SER A 18 12.14 4.14 -12.73
N THR A 19 11.73 5.35 -12.36
CA THR A 19 10.43 5.61 -11.74
C THR A 19 9.44 6.00 -12.84
N ALA A 20 8.33 5.28 -12.93
CA ALA A 20 7.29 5.52 -13.92
C ALA A 20 5.98 5.83 -13.20
N GLN A 21 5.32 6.92 -13.60
CA GLN A 21 4.07 7.37 -13.00
C GLN A 21 2.91 7.25 -13.99
N LEU A 22 1.76 6.79 -13.49
CA LEU A 22 0.50 6.70 -14.19
C LEU A 22 -0.58 7.40 -13.35
N VAL A 23 -1.17 8.47 -13.88
CA VAL A 23 -2.29 9.16 -13.24
C VAL A 23 -3.58 8.75 -13.94
N VAL A 24 -4.60 8.36 -13.18
CA VAL A 24 -5.84 7.77 -13.69
C VAL A 24 -7.06 8.45 -13.07
N ASN A 25 -8.03 8.85 -13.89
CA ASN A 25 -9.35 9.24 -13.37
C ASN A 25 -10.14 7.95 -13.08
N VAL A 26 -10.52 7.74 -11.82
CA VAL A 26 -11.19 6.53 -11.36
C VAL A 26 -12.59 6.88 -10.86
N LYS A 27 -13.59 6.09 -11.23
CA LYS A 27 -14.96 6.21 -10.74
C LYS A 27 -15.22 5.23 -9.60
N THR A 28 -15.69 5.73 -8.46
CA THR A 28 -16.11 4.91 -7.32
C THR A 28 -17.46 4.23 -7.56
N GLN A 29 -17.82 3.30 -6.67
CA GLN A 29 -19.16 2.70 -6.67
C GLN A 29 -20.26 3.75 -6.43
N GLY A 30 -19.98 4.79 -5.63
CA GLY A 30 -20.88 5.92 -5.39
C GLY A 30 -21.01 6.89 -6.58
N GLY A 31 -20.20 6.71 -7.62
CA GLY A 31 -20.26 7.47 -8.86
C GLY A 31 -19.35 8.70 -8.91
N GLU A 32 -18.69 9.02 -7.81
CA GLU A 32 -17.67 10.06 -7.70
C GLU A 32 -16.45 9.73 -8.55
N VAL A 33 -15.76 10.76 -9.03
CA VAL A 33 -14.56 10.61 -9.84
C VAL A 33 -13.40 11.33 -9.17
N PHE A 34 -12.31 10.61 -8.92
CA PHE A 34 -11.09 11.16 -8.37
C PHE A 34 -9.86 10.76 -9.20
N LYS A 35 -8.73 11.38 -8.93
CA LYS A 35 -7.44 11.01 -9.52
C LYS A 35 -6.70 10.05 -8.59
N GLU A 36 -6.36 8.89 -9.13
CA GLU A 36 -5.43 7.94 -8.51
C GLU A 36 -4.07 8.04 -9.21
N THR A 37 -3.00 7.99 -8.42
CA THR A 37 -1.63 7.97 -8.93
C THR A 37 -0.99 6.62 -8.63
N ILE A 38 -0.46 5.96 -9.66
CA ILE A 38 0.32 4.73 -9.54
C ILE A 38 1.76 5.03 -9.94
N THR A 39 2.70 4.80 -9.04
CA THR A 39 4.13 4.94 -9.29
C THR A 39 4.81 3.59 -9.19
N ALA A 40 5.51 3.17 -10.24
CA ALA A 40 6.29 1.93 -10.26
C ALA A 40 7.77 2.26 -10.21
N ASN A 41 8.51 1.57 -9.34
CA ASN A 41 9.95 1.63 -9.23
C ASN A 41 10.52 0.24 -9.50
N ILE A 42 11.19 0.09 -10.65
CA ILE A 42 11.74 -1.21 -11.07
C ILE A 42 12.99 -1.56 -10.25
N SER A 43 13.78 -0.57 -9.84
CA SER A 43 15.00 -0.76 -9.06
C SER A 43 14.69 -1.31 -7.66
N ASP A 44 13.68 -0.74 -7.01
CA ASP A 44 13.23 -1.17 -5.69
C ASP A 44 12.26 -2.37 -5.78
N ASP A 45 11.77 -2.69 -6.98
CA ASP A 45 10.70 -3.66 -7.24
C ASP A 45 9.47 -3.38 -6.36
N SER A 46 9.01 -2.13 -6.45
CA SER A 46 7.90 -1.62 -5.66
C SER A 46 6.89 -0.86 -6.52
N VAL A 47 5.64 -0.84 -6.05
CA VAL A 47 4.56 -0.06 -6.63
C VAL A 47 3.86 0.72 -5.52
N VAL A 48 3.62 2.00 -5.76
CA VAL A 48 2.89 2.89 -4.86
C VAL A 48 1.60 3.33 -5.53
N LEU A 49 0.48 3.21 -4.83
CA LEU A 49 -0.82 3.74 -5.22
C LEU A 49 -1.22 4.83 -4.24
N GLU A 50 -1.67 5.96 -4.75
CA GLU A 50 -2.09 7.12 -3.97
C GLU A 50 -3.45 7.61 -4.43
N PHE A 51 -4.39 7.73 -3.50
CA PHE A 51 -5.75 8.16 -3.81
C PHE A 51 -6.43 8.82 -2.59
N PRO A 52 -7.30 9.81 -2.82
CA PRO A 52 -8.20 10.32 -1.78
C PRO A 52 -9.43 9.40 -1.62
N GLN A 53 -9.99 9.40 -0.42
CA GLN A 53 -11.35 8.94 -0.12
C GLN A 53 -12.34 10.11 -0.11
N SER A 54 -13.63 9.81 -0.07
CA SER A 54 -14.73 10.80 -0.14
C SER A 54 -14.81 11.73 1.07
N ASP A 55 -14.32 11.26 2.23
CA ASP A 55 -14.26 11.98 3.50
C ASP A 55 -13.04 12.92 3.60
N GLY A 56 -12.22 13.03 2.55
CA GLY A 56 -10.99 13.81 2.54
C GLY A 56 -9.77 13.06 3.10
N THR A 57 -9.93 11.81 3.55
CA THR A 57 -8.81 10.95 3.92
C THR A 57 -7.92 10.69 2.71
N TYR A 58 -6.60 10.73 2.89
CA TYR A 58 -5.63 10.38 1.85
C TYR A 58 -4.96 9.04 2.16
N VAL A 59 -4.97 8.13 1.18
CA VAL A 59 -4.41 6.79 1.32
C VAL A 59 -3.21 6.63 0.39
N THR A 60 -2.11 6.10 0.94
CA THR A 60 -0.96 5.64 0.18
C THR A 60 -0.77 4.14 0.44
N GLN A 61 -0.92 3.32 -0.59
CA GLN A 61 -0.57 1.90 -0.55
C GLN A 61 0.80 1.71 -1.19
N LEU A 62 1.76 1.14 -0.47
CA LEU A 62 3.01 0.66 -1.02
C LEU A 62 2.98 -0.88 -1.10
N ILE A 63 3.42 -1.42 -2.22
CA ILE A 63 3.62 -2.85 -2.44
C ILE A 63 5.11 -3.10 -2.64
N ASP A 64 5.70 -3.88 -1.76
CA ASP A 64 7.08 -4.35 -1.83
C ASP A 64 7.08 -5.79 -2.35
N PHE A 65 7.43 -5.96 -3.64
CA PHE A 65 7.42 -7.28 -4.27
C PHE A 65 8.58 -8.16 -3.81
N LYS A 66 9.70 -7.55 -3.36
CA LYS A 66 10.85 -8.27 -2.82
C LYS A 66 10.50 -8.91 -1.49
N GLN A 67 9.85 -8.16 -0.60
CA GLN A 67 9.49 -8.63 0.73
C GLN A 67 8.11 -9.28 0.82
N GLU A 68 7.35 -9.31 -0.28
CA GLU A 68 5.97 -9.83 -0.31
C GLU A 68 5.09 -9.20 0.78
N LEU A 69 5.21 -7.88 0.90
CA LEU A 69 4.53 -7.07 1.92
C LEU A 69 3.86 -5.86 1.26
N GLN A 70 2.78 -5.38 1.87
CA GLN A 70 2.17 -4.11 1.51
C GLN A 70 1.88 -3.27 2.75
N ILE A 71 1.97 -1.96 2.59
CA ILE A 71 1.77 -0.95 3.64
C ILE A 71 0.65 -0.03 3.18
N PHE A 72 -0.41 0.11 3.97
CA PHE A 72 -1.40 1.15 3.80
C PHE A 72 -1.13 2.26 4.82
N LYS A 73 -0.70 3.42 4.34
CA LYS A 73 -0.66 4.65 5.12
C LYS A 73 -1.98 5.39 4.90
N VAL A 74 -2.68 5.68 5.98
CA VAL A 74 -3.96 6.38 5.98
C VAL A 74 -3.77 7.69 6.75
N ILE A 75 -4.10 8.81 6.12
CA ILE A 75 -4.08 10.14 6.74
C ILE A 75 -5.51 10.64 6.85
N VAL A 76 -6.08 10.55 8.05
CA VAL A 76 -7.42 11.05 8.35
C VAL A 76 -7.30 12.49 8.81
N LEU A 77 -8.03 13.40 8.16
CA LEU A 77 -8.04 14.81 8.53
C LEU A 77 -8.88 14.99 9.81
N GLY A 78 -8.44 15.91 10.68
CA GLY A 78 -9.23 16.26 11.86
C GLY A 78 -10.47 17.07 11.47
N GLU A 79 -11.59 16.78 12.12
CA GLU A 79 -12.81 17.57 11.99
C GLU A 79 -12.78 18.78 12.93
N GLU A 80 -12.54 19.97 12.38
CA GLU A 80 -12.50 21.22 13.15
C GLU A 80 -13.82 21.47 13.90
N GLU A 81 -14.96 21.08 13.30
CA GLU A 81 -16.30 21.17 13.92
C GLU A 81 -16.44 20.31 15.18
N LEU A 82 -15.65 19.24 15.30
CA LEU A 82 -15.56 18.39 16.49
C LEU A 82 -14.40 18.78 17.42
N GLY A 83 -13.76 19.94 17.17
CA GLY A 83 -12.63 20.42 17.94
C GLY A 83 -11.31 19.71 17.64
N GLN A 84 -11.22 18.99 16.52
CA GLN A 84 -9.98 18.34 16.08
C GLN A 84 -9.22 19.24 15.11
N SER A 85 -8.09 19.79 15.56
CA SER A 85 -7.23 20.64 14.72
C SER A 85 -6.06 19.89 14.07
N GLN A 86 -5.90 18.59 14.36
CA GLN A 86 -4.78 17.78 13.88
C GLN A 86 -5.27 16.58 13.07
N PHE A 87 -4.47 16.17 12.09
CA PHE A 87 -4.67 14.92 11.35
C PHE A 87 -4.14 13.73 12.14
N GLN A 88 -4.70 12.55 11.89
CA GLN A 88 -4.21 11.28 12.42
C GLN A 88 -3.60 10.47 11.28
N VAL A 89 -2.49 9.78 11.55
CA VAL A 89 -1.87 8.87 10.57
C VAL A 89 -1.92 7.47 11.14
N MET A 90 -2.33 6.50 10.33
CA MET A 90 -2.30 5.08 10.65
C MET A 90 -1.53 4.34 9.57
N CYS A 91 -0.84 3.28 9.96
CA CYS A 91 -0.21 2.35 9.05
C CYS A 91 -0.71 0.93 9.27
N PHE A 92 -1.17 0.28 8.22
CA PHE A 92 -1.54 -1.15 8.23
C PHE A 92 -0.57 -1.94 7.36
N ILE A 93 0.19 -2.83 7.99
CA ILE A 93 1.21 -3.66 7.36
C ILE A 93 0.64 -5.08 7.22
N MET A 94 0.62 -5.60 6.00
CA MET A 94 0.07 -6.93 5.75
C MET A 94 0.78 -7.63 4.61
N ARG A 95 0.60 -8.94 4.54
CA ARG A 95 1.18 -9.74 3.47
C ARG A 95 0.61 -9.36 2.11
N PHE A 96 1.49 -9.35 1.11
CA PHE A 96 1.13 -9.20 -0.28
C PHE A 96 1.27 -10.54 -1.01
N PHE A 97 0.28 -10.87 -1.85
CA PHE A 97 0.35 -12.03 -2.74
C PHE A 97 0.64 -11.57 -4.16
N LYS A 98 1.71 -12.09 -4.76
CA LYS A 98 2.18 -11.71 -6.11
C LYS A 98 1.11 -11.81 -7.20
N ASN A 99 0.14 -12.71 -7.06
CA ASN A 99 -0.96 -12.88 -8.04
C ASN A 99 -2.07 -11.81 -7.93
N ASN A 100 -1.97 -10.89 -6.97
CA ASN A 100 -2.96 -9.83 -6.81
C ASN A 100 -2.70 -8.63 -7.70
N PHE A 101 -1.44 -8.37 -8.08
CA PHE A 101 -1.04 -7.21 -8.89
C PHE A 101 -0.16 -7.66 -10.05
N ILE A 102 -0.10 -6.85 -11.11
CA ILE A 102 0.96 -7.00 -12.11
C ILE A 102 2.30 -6.56 -11.52
N SER A 103 3.41 -7.11 -12.02
CA SER A 103 4.75 -6.75 -11.54
C SER A 103 5.08 -5.27 -11.73
N SER A 104 6.04 -4.76 -10.94
CA SER A 104 6.59 -3.40 -11.08
C SER A 104 7.05 -3.09 -12.52
N ASP A 105 7.71 -4.05 -13.19
CA ASP A 105 8.12 -3.95 -14.60
C ASP A 105 6.94 -3.83 -15.57
N ALA A 106 5.84 -4.53 -15.33
CA ALA A 106 4.64 -4.40 -16.15
C ALA A 106 3.93 -3.07 -15.88
N MET A 107 3.88 -2.67 -14.61
CA MET A 107 3.27 -1.42 -14.16
C MET A 107 3.99 -0.20 -14.75
N SER A 108 5.32 -0.21 -14.79
CA SER A 108 6.14 0.89 -15.32
C SER A 108 5.97 1.14 -16.82
N LYS A 109 5.46 0.15 -17.55
CA LYS A 109 5.18 0.22 -18.99
C LYS A 109 3.77 0.69 -19.30
N LEU A 110 2.91 0.83 -18.29
CA LEU A 110 1.56 1.33 -18.49
C LEU A 110 1.59 2.81 -18.90
N ARG A 111 0.77 3.15 -19.90
CA ARG A 111 0.58 4.51 -20.37
C ARG A 111 -0.89 4.73 -20.70
N GLN A 112 -1.39 5.93 -20.44
CA GLN A 112 -2.73 6.28 -20.84
C GLN A 112 -2.75 6.72 -22.30
N LYS A 113 -3.53 6.03 -23.13
CA LYS A 113 -3.81 6.49 -24.49
C LYS A 113 -4.63 7.79 -24.49
N ASN A 114 -5.60 7.89 -23.57
CA ASN A 114 -6.54 8.99 -23.46
C ASN A 114 -6.62 9.47 -22.00
N PRO A 115 -5.91 10.56 -21.62
CA PRO A 115 -5.80 11.03 -20.24
C PRO A 115 -7.13 11.38 -19.55
N GLY A 116 -8.13 11.85 -20.31
CA GLY A 116 -9.45 12.18 -19.78
C GLY A 116 -10.38 10.98 -19.53
N THR A 117 -9.94 9.75 -19.81
CA THR A 117 -10.82 8.57 -19.67
C THR A 117 -11.04 8.27 -18.20
N VAL A 118 -12.30 8.24 -17.79
CA VAL A 118 -12.72 7.73 -16.49
C VAL A 118 -12.72 6.20 -16.52
N ARG A 119 -12.03 5.58 -15.57
CA ARG A 119 -11.85 4.14 -15.46
C ARG A 119 -12.77 3.55 -14.39
N SER A 120 -13.25 2.36 -14.69
CA SER A 120 -13.99 1.49 -13.77
C SER A 120 -13.35 0.10 -13.80
N PRO A 121 -13.35 -0.62 -12.68
CA PRO A 121 -12.76 -1.94 -12.60
C PRO A 121 -13.55 -2.94 -13.45
N GLU A 122 -12.86 -3.92 -14.03
CA GLU A 122 -13.51 -5.03 -14.74
C GLU A 122 -14.05 -6.10 -13.79
N GLU A 123 -13.46 -6.22 -12.61
CA GLU A 123 -13.80 -7.21 -11.59
C GLU A 123 -13.86 -6.58 -10.20
N ASP A 124 -14.85 -6.99 -9.44
CA ASP A 124 -14.96 -6.68 -8.02
C ASP A 124 -14.51 -7.88 -7.18
N ARG A 125 -13.44 -7.70 -6.40
CA ARG A 125 -12.91 -8.74 -5.50
C ARG A 125 -13.52 -8.67 -4.09
N GLY A 126 -14.52 -7.83 -3.87
CA GLY A 126 -15.23 -7.71 -2.61
C GLY A 126 -14.40 -7.08 -1.49
N THR A 127 -14.86 -7.31 -0.26
CA THR A 127 -14.25 -6.82 0.97
C THR A 127 -13.56 -7.96 1.72
N GLU A 128 -12.33 -7.73 2.17
CA GLU A 128 -11.59 -8.63 3.04
C GLU A 128 -11.55 -8.05 4.46
N GLU A 129 -11.99 -8.83 5.45
CA GLU A 129 -11.84 -8.49 6.86
C GLU A 129 -10.42 -8.85 7.33
N VAL A 130 -9.76 -7.90 7.97
CA VAL A 130 -8.37 -8.04 8.40
C VAL A 130 -8.23 -7.62 9.85
N GLU A 131 -7.93 -8.60 10.70
CA GLU A 131 -7.61 -8.35 12.11
C GLU A 131 -6.13 -7.97 12.25
N MET A 132 -5.89 -6.83 12.92
CA MET A 132 -4.58 -6.28 13.21
C MET A 132 -4.34 -6.36 14.72
N ASP A 133 -3.75 -7.46 15.16
CA ASP A 133 -3.55 -7.86 16.55
C ASP A 133 -2.13 -7.62 17.08
N VAL A 134 -1.32 -6.92 16.30
CA VAL A 134 0.08 -6.59 16.63
C VAL A 134 0.35 -5.11 16.34
N SER A 135 0.97 -4.41 17.29
CA SER A 135 1.61 -3.11 17.04
C SER A 135 3.06 -3.31 16.59
N VAL A 136 3.54 -2.44 15.72
CA VAL A 136 4.88 -2.51 15.13
C VAL A 136 5.71 -1.28 15.52
N ASP A 137 6.90 -1.50 16.07
CA ASP A 137 7.89 -0.43 16.28
C ASP A 137 8.51 -0.01 14.95
N VAL A 138 8.12 1.18 14.48
CA VAL A 138 8.53 1.75 13.19
C VAL A 138 10.06 1.88 13.08
N ALA A 139 10.78 2.13 14.17
CA ALA A 139 12.23 2.30 14.14
C ALA A 139 12.96 0.99 13.84
N GLY A 140 12.50 -0.13 14.44
CA GLY A 140 13.04 -1.47 14.22
C GLY A 140 12.48 -2.18 12.98
N ALA A 141 11.33 -1.74 12.46
CA ALA A 141 10.59 -2.44 11.41
C ALA A 141 11.23 -2.41 10.01
N GLY A 142 12.35 -1.70 9.82
CA GLY A 142 13.14 -1.75 8.59
C GLY A 142 13.57 -3.17 8.20
N ILE A 143 13.64 -4.07 9.18
CA ILE A 143 13.90 -5.49 8.97
C ILE A 143 12.79 -6.17 8.18
N LEU A 144 11.52 -5.83 8.40
CA LEU A 144 10.38 -6.38 7.65
C LEU A 144 10.34 -5.83 6.23
N SER A 145 10.51 -4.52 6.08
CA SER A 145 10.71 -3.87 4.78
C SER A 145 11.43 -2.54 5.01
N PRO A 146 12.42 -2.19 4.16
CA PRO A 146 13.14 -0.93 4.28
C PRO A 146 12.25 0.30 4.07
N HIS A 147 11.04 0.11 3.55
CA HIS A 147 10.07 1.19 3.32
C HIS A 147 9.31 1.61 4.58
N ILE A 148 9.19 0.74 5.60
CA ILE A 148 8.36 0.99 6.79
C ILE A 148 8.82 2.24 7.56
N PRO A 149 10.10 2.41 7.90
CA PRO A 149 10.55 3.56 8.70
C PRO A 149 10.20 4.91 8.06
N HIS A 150 10.24 4.99 6.73
CA HIS A 150 9.89 6.21 6.00
C HIS A 150 8.37 6.36 5.83
N MET A 151 7.67 5.31 5.40
CA MET A 151 6.23 5.35 5.15
C MET A 151 5.43 5.66 6.42
N CYS A 152 5.84 5.08 7.55
CA CYS A 152 5.10 5.09 8.80
C CYS A 152 5.73 5.98 9.89
N ALA A 153 6.68 6.85 9.53
CA ALA A 153 7.35 7.75 10.47
C ALA A 153 6.38 8.58 11.33
N LEU A 154 5.25 9.01 10.75
CA LEU A 154 4.20 9.79 11.43
C LEU A 154 3.16 8.94 12.18
N ALA A 155 3.30 7.61 12.14
CA ALA A 155 2.38 6.64 12.72
C ALA A 155 3.09 5.72 13.73
N SER A 156 4.10 6.24 14.45
CA SER A 156 4.93 5.43 15.36
C SER A 156 4.13 4.70 16.46
N THR A 157 2.99 5.25 16.88
CA THR A 157 2.08 4.66 17.88
C THR A 157 0.82 4.03 17.26
N SER A 158 0.68 4.08 15.93
CA SER A 158 -0.51 3.69 15.17
C SER A 158 -0.14 2.89 13.92
N THR A 159 0.93 2.08 14.04
CA THR A 159 1.36 1.12 13.02
C THR A 159 1.01 -0.29 13.49
N TYR A 160 0.22 -0.99 12.69
CA TYR A 160 -0.36 -2.27 13.02
C TYR A 160 0.01 -3.34 12.00
N ALA A 161 0.06 -4.59 12.44
CA ALA A 161 0.19 -5.78 11.62
C ALA A 161 -0.70 -6.92 12.15
N SER A 162 -0.80 -8.00 11.40
CA SER A 162 -1.39 -9.26 11.88
C SER A 162 -0.29 -10.22 12.33
N ASP A 163 -0.45 -10.85 13.49
CA ASP A 163 0.41 -11.91 14.00
C ASP A 163 0.55 -13.07 12.99
N ARG A 164 -0.54 -13.40 12.30
CA ARG A 164 -0.53 -14.44 11.25
C ARG A 164 0.49 -14.09 10.16
N ASP A 165 0.49 -12.84 9.70
CA ASP A 165 1.36 -12.38 8.63
C ASP A 165 2.82 -12.26 9.12
N ILE A 166 3.04 -11.77 10.35
CA ILE A 166 4.35 -11.72 11.00
C ILE A 166 4.99 -13.12 11.09
N LYS A 167 4.24 -14.13 11.55
CA LYS A 167 4.70 -15.53 11.62
C LYS A 167 5.04 -16.10 10.24
N LEU A 168 4.25 -15.77 9.22
CA LEU A 168 4.50 -16.22 7.85
C LEU A 168 5.78 -15.59 7.28
N TRP A 169 6.01 -14.29 7.47
CA TRP A 169 7.24 -13.63 7.04
C TRP A 169 8.48 -14.21 7.73
N ALA A 170 8.40 -14.42 9.03
CA ALA A 170 9.48 -15.03 9.81
C ALA A 170 9.84 -16.44 9.31
N THR A 171 8.83 -17.25 8.95
CA THR A 171 9.06 -18.63 8.51
C THR A 171 9.42 -18.77 7.04
N GLN A 172 9.04 -17.82 6.18
CA GLN A 172 9.44 -17.82 4.76
C GLN A 172 10.88 -17.34 4.56
N ARG A 173 11.41 -16.52 5.47
CA ARG A 173 12.80 -16.03 5.43
C ARG A 173 13.84 -16.99 6.00
N ARG A 174 13.59 -18.30 5.94
CA ARG A 174 14.46 -19.39 6.44
C ARG A 174 15.92 -19.41 5.94
N GLU A 175 16.29 -18.52 5.02
CA GLU A 175 17.69 -18.31 4.64
C GLU A 175 18.46 -17.41 5.63
N LEU A 176 17.78 -16.75 6.56
CA LEU A 176 18.36 -15.88 7.59
C LEU A 176 18.04 -16.46 8.97
N ASP A 177 18.93 -17.32 9.47
CA ASP A 177 18.85 -18.04 10.77
C ASP A 177 18.92 -17.11 12.01
N GLY A 178 18.66 -15.80 11.85
CA GLY A 178 18.84 -14.76 12.88
C GLY A 178 17.77 -13.66 12.93
N ASP A 179 16.67 -13.77 12.19
CA ASP A 179 15.72 -12.66 12.01
C ASP A 179 14.56 -12.64 13.02
N TRP A 180 14.25 -13.77 13.67
CA TRP A 180 13.04 -13.85 14.51
C TRP A 180 13.11 -13.02 15.79
N SER A 181 14.27 -12.97 16.47
CA SER A 181 14.42 -12.13 17.65
C SER A 181 14.22 -10.65 17.31
N LEU A 182 14.75 -10.20 16.17
CA LEU A 182 14.62 -8.81 15.72
C LEU A 182 13.18 -8.46 15.33
N VAL A 183 12.48 -9.37 14.63
CA VAL A 183 11.07 -9.21 14.31
C VAL A 183 10.20 -9.22 15.58
N SER A 184 10.50 -10.09 16.53
CA SER A 184 9.81 -10.15 17.83
C SER A 184 10.07 -8.91 18.68
N ASP A 185 11.27 -8.33 18.63
CA ASP A 185 11.60 -7.11 19.36
C ASP A 185 10.86 -5.89 18.77
N ALA A 186 10.65 -5.89 17.45
CA ALA A 186 9.92 -4.83 16.74
C ALA A 186 8.39 -5.01 16.75
N THR A 187 7.84 -6.04 17.41
CA THR A 187 6.39 -6.32 17.39
C THR A 187 5.84 -6.64 18.78
N HIS A 188 4.65 -6.11 19.08
CA HIS A 188 3.99 -6.33 20.36
C HIS A 188 2.52 -6.69 20.16
N HIS A 189 2.05 -7.75 20.81
CA HIS A 189 0.66 -8.16 20.75
C HIS A 189 -0.26 -7.14 21.41
N LEU A 190 -1.39 -6.89 20.75
CA LEU A 190 -2.44 -6.01 21.24
C LEU A 190 -3.60 -6.83 21.84
N PRO A 191 -4.30 -6.29 22.84
CA PRO A 191 -5.46 -6.96 23.42
C PRO A 191 -6.68 -6.78 22.51
N THR A 192 -6.73 -7.48 21.36
CA THR A 192 -7.88 -7.40 20.43
C THR A 192 -9.06 -8.27 20.87
N ARG A 193 -8.81 -9.36 21.61
CA ARG A 193 -9.86 -10.31 22.03
C ARG A 193 -10.65 -9.81 23.23
N GLY A 194 -11.98 -9.83 23.11
CA GLY A 194 -12.89 -9.48 24.20
C GLY A 194 -13.06 -7.98 24.44
N VAL A 195 -12.47 -7.14 23.57
CA VAL A 195 -12.65 -5.70 23.59
C VAL A 195 -13.86 -5.34 22.73
N ALA A 196 -14.75 -4.50 23.26
CA ALA A 196 -15.93 -4.03 22.55
C ALA A 196 -15.55 -3.10 21.38
N ARG A 197 -16.39 -3.04 20.34
CA ARG A 197 -16.19 -2.14 19.21
C ARG A 197 -16.31 -0.68 19.68
N CYS A 198 -15.54 0.24 19.07
CA CYS A 198 -15.60 1.65 19.42
C CYS A 198 -17.00 2.24 19.15
N ALA A 199 -17.67 1.81 18.09
CA ALA A 199 -19.07 2.15 17.81
C ALA A 199 -20.03 1.78 18.95
N ASP A 200 -19.85 0.59 19.56
CA ASP A 200 -20.72 0.06 20.63
C ASP A 200 -20.41 0.65 22.02
N GLY A 201 -19.27 1.34 22.15
CA GLY A 201 -18.81 1.92 23.41
C GLY A 201 -19.74 3.01 23.94
N GLY A 202 -19.70 3.24 25.25
CA GLY A 202 -20.35 4.40 25.87
C GLY A 202 -19.70 5.74 25.47
N ARG A 203 -20.19 6.84 26.02
CA ARG A 203 -19.66 8.21 25.78
C ARG A 203 -18.23 8.45 26.31
N ASP A 204 -17.61 7.45 26.95
CA ASP A 204 -16.26 7.59 27.49
C ASP A 204 -15.24 7.52 26.35
N LEU A 205 -14.64 8.68 26.04
CA LEU A 205 -13.64 8.80 24.98
C LEU A 205 -12.27 8.22 25.38
N SER A 206 -12.06 7.94 26.67
CA SER A 206 -10.80 7.46 27.21
C SER A 206 -10.71 5.94 27.28
N SER A 207 -11.84 5.24 27.15
CA SER A 207 -11.87 3.78 27.22
C SER A 207 -11.22 3.13 25.98
N PRO A 208 -10.47 2.02 26.15
CA PRO A 208 -9.95 1.25 25.03
C PRO A 208 -11.07 0.51 24.28
N CYS A 209 -10.92 0.37 22.96
CA CYS A 209 -11.91 -0.29 22.12
C CYS A 209 -11.29 -0.87 20.83
N ALA A 210 -12.06 -1.71 20.12
CA ALA A 210 -11.69 -2.24 18.81
C ALA A 210 -12.26 -1.33 17.72
N CYS A 211 -11.38 -0.70 16.96
CA CYS A 211 -11.69 0.23 15.88
C CYS A 211 -11.79 -0.50 14.55
N HIS A 212 -12.71 -0.06 13.68
CA HIS A 212 -12.76 -0.51 12.29
C HIS A 212 -12.47 0.63 11.33
N TYR A 213 -11.70 0.34 10.28
CA TYR A 213 -11.42 1.30 9.22
C TYR A 213 -11.38 0.62 7.87
N GLN A 214 -12.17 1.12 6.91
CA GLN A 214 -12.26 0.54 5.57
C GLN A 214 -11.42 1.33 4.56
N VAL A 215 -10.60 0.61 3.79
CA VAL A 215 -9.89 1.15 2.62
C VAL A 215 -10.34 0.41 1.37
N CYS A 216 -10.84 1.16 0.39
CA CYS A 216 -11.27 0.63 -0.91
C CYS A 216 -10.40 1.18 -2.03
N ILE A 217 -9.68 0.29 -2.72
CA ILE A 217 -9.01 0.62 -3.97
C ILE A 217 -10.03 0.46 -5.09
N ALA A 218 -10.47 1.57 -5.65
CA ALA A 218 -11.56 1.60 -6.63
C ALA A 218 -11.14 1.05 -8.01
N TRP A 219 -9.85 1.10 -8.35
CA TRP A 219 -9.33 0.56 -9.59
C TRP A 219 -7.84 0.25 -9.44
N TYR A 220 -7.38 -0.92 -9.88
CA TYR A 220 -5.94 -1.20 -9.98
C TYR A 220 -5.64 -2.30 -11.01
N PRO A 221 -4.46 -2.29 -11.64
CA PRO A 221 -4.02 -3.37 -12.54
C PRO A 221 -3.71 -4.67 -11.77
N CYS A 222 -4.62 -5.64 -11.86
CA CYS A 222 -4.56 -6.89 -11.10
C CYS A 222 -4.16 -8.12 -11.92
N GLY A 223 -3.96 -7.97 -13.23
CA GLY A 223 -3.53 -9.07 -14.10
C GLY A 223 -3.16 -8.61 -15.50
N LEU A 224 -2.45 -9.45 -16.24
CA LEU A 224 -2.11 -9.24 -17.64
C LEU A 224 -3.11 -9.95 -18.56
N LYS A 225 -3.49 -9.32 -19.66
CA LYS A 225 -4.27 -9.93 -20.74
C LYS A 225 -3.36 -10.36 -21.88
N TYR A 226 -3.62 -11.56 -22.39
CA TYR A 226 -2.88 -12.16 -23.49
C TYR A 226 -3.81 -12.40 -24.68
N CYS A 227 -3.38 -11.95 -25.85
CA CYS A 227 -4.07 -12.14 -27.10
C CYS A 227 -3.32 -13.18 -27.95
N LYS A 228 -4.06 -13.90 -28.79
CA LYS A 228 -3.49 -14.84 -29.75
C LYS A 228 -3.26 -14.13 -31.08
N GLY A 229 -2.12 -14.39 -31.70
CA GLY A 229 -1.76 -13.91 -33.04
C GLY A 229 -1.00 -14.98 -33.80
N ARG A 230 -0.48 -14.62 -34.97
CA ARG A 230 0.45 -15.44 -35.75
C ARG A 230 1.73 -14.65 -35.95
N ASP A 231 2.88 -15.31 -35.85
CA ASP A 231 4.16 -14.72 -36.24
C ASP A 231 4.33 -14.72 -37.77
N ASN A 232 5.46 -14.18 -38.25
CA ASN A 232 5.78 -14.11 -39.69
C ASN A 232 5.91 -15.49 -40.36
N SER A 233 6.01 -16.57 -39.57
CA SER A 233 6.05 -17.95 -40.03
C SER A 233 4.69 -18.65 -39.96
N GLY A 234 3.63 -17.92 -39.59
CA GLY A 234 2.27 -18.43 -39.45
C GLY A 234 2.02 -19.23 -38.18
N LYS A 235 2.99 -19.33 -37.27
CA LYS A 235 2.87 -20.07 -35.99
C LYS A 235 2.06 -19.25 -35.00
N ALA A 236 1.16 -19.93 -34.29
CA ALA A 236 0.35 -19.29 -33.24
C ALA A 236 1.25 -18.82 -32.09
N VAL A 237 1.17 -17.53 -31.78
CA VAL A 237 1.91 -16.89 -30.68
C VAL A 237 0.94 -16.17 -29.74
N SER A 238 1.28 -16.15 -28.46
CA SER A 238 0.56 -15.38 -27.44
C SER A 238 1.36 -14.14 -27.09
N TYR A 239 0.74 -12.97 -27.10
CA TYR A 239 1.39 -11.70 -26.78
C TYR A 239 0.55 -10.88 -25.79
N ARG A 240 1.22 -10.02 -25.02
CA ARG A 240 0.57 -9.13 -24.05
C ARG A 240 -0.19 -8.04 -24.81
N CYS A 241 -1.50 -7.91 -24.57
CA CYS A 241 -2.35 -6.95 -25.27
C CYS A 241 -3.14 -6.02 -24.35
N GLY A 242 -3.05 -6.20 -23.03
CA GLY A 242 -3.69 -5.30 -22.08
C GLY A 242 -3.54 -5.75 -20.64
N ILE A 243 -4.35 -5.16 -19.78
CA ILE A 243 -4.44 -5.49 -18.36
C ILE A 243 -5.87 -5.89 -18.00
N ARG A 244 -5.99 -6.71 -16.98
CA ARG A 244 -7.21 -6.90 -16.19
C ARG A 244 -7.16 -5.91 -15.04
N THR A 245 -8.28 -5.28 -14.75
CA THR A 245 -8.39 -4.26 -13.71
C THR A 245 -9.41 -4.69 -12.67
N CYS A 246 -9.10 -4.45 -11.40
CA CYS A 246 -9.91 -4.91 -10.28
C CYS A 246 -10.20 -3.76 -9.32
N ARG A 247 -11.18 -3.97 -8.44
CA ARG A 247 -11.34 -3.25 -7.18
C ARG A 247 -11.28 -4.22 -6.01
N LYS A 248 -10.87 -3.73 -4.84
CA LYS A 248 -10.88 -4.50 -3.59
C LYS A 248 -10.98 -3.56 -2.40
N CYS A 249 -11.83 -3.92 -1.45
CA CYS A 249 -11.91 -3.27 -0.16
C CYS A 249 -11.26 -4.12 0.92
N ARG A 250 -10.76 -3.47 1.96
CA ARG A 250 -10.26 -4.10 3.19
C ARG A 250 -10.85 -3.37 4.37
N ASN A 251 -11.39 -4.13 5.31
CA ASN A 251 -11.87 -3.60 6.57
C ASN A 251 -10.90 -4.04 7.66
N PHE A 252 -10.15 -3.08 8.19
CA PHE A 252 -9.15 -3.32 9.22
C PHE A 252 -9.81 -3.21 10.59
N SER A 253 -9.70 -4.26 11.40
CA SER A 253 -10.04 -4.23 12.82
C SER A 253 -8.76 -4.12 13.64
N TYR A 254 -8.63 -3.12 14.50
CA TYR A 254 -7.42 -2.86 15.28
C TYR A 254 -7.74 -2.28 16.66
N PHE A 255 -6.84 -2.50 17.61
CA PHE A 255 -6.99 -1.97 18.97
C PHE A 255 -6.57 -0.50 19.04
N VAL A 256 -7.38 0.31 19.72
CA VAL A 256 -7.00 1.66 20.15
C VAL A 256 -7.07 1.79 21.67
N PRO A 257 -6.08 2.42 22.32
CA PRO A 257 -6.08 2.59 23.77
C PRO A 257 -7.14 3.56 24.28
N GLN A 258 -7.65 4.43 23.39
CA GLN A 258 -8.64 5.45 23.70
C GLN A 258 -9.57 5.61 22.50
N ARG A 259 -10.89 5.60 22.74
CA ARG A 259 -11.90 5.81 21.69
C ARG A 259 -11.70 7.08 20.88
N GLN A 260 -11.15 8.15 21.46
CA GLN A 260 -10.85 9.38 20.72
C GLN A 260 -9.90 9.20 19.50
N LEU A 261 -9.16 8.10 19.44
CA LEU A 261 -8.29 7.73 18.31
C LEU A 261 -9.04 6.95 17.21
N CYS A 262 -10.35 6.85 17.32
CA CYS A 262 -11.22 6.08 16.43
C CYS A 262 -12.61 6.73 16.37
N LEU A 263 -12.68 7.99 15.93
CA LEU A 263 -13.97 8.70 15.83
C LEU A 263 -14.74 8.41 14.53
N TRP A 264 -14.13 7.71 13.57
CA TRP A 264 -14.72 7.33 12.29
C TRP A 264 -15.42 5.96 12.32
N ASP A 265 -15.32 5.23 13.44
CA ASP A 265 -16.00 3.94 13.62
C ASP A 265 -17.43 4.18 14.11
N ASP A 266 -18.31 4.50 13.15
CA ASP A 266 -19.76 4.67 13.34
C ASP A 266 -20.54 3.33 13.33
#